data_AF-A0A2N1UQE8-F1
#
_entry.id   AF-A0A2N1UQE8-F1
#
_cell.length_a   1.000
_cell.length_b   1.000
_cell.length_c   1.000
_cell.angle_alpha   90.00
_cell.angle_beta   90.00
_cell.angle_gamma   90.00
#
_symmetry.space_group_name_H-M   'P 1'
#
loop_
_entity.id
_entity.type
_entity.pdbx_description
1 polymer ?
#
loop_
_entity_poly.entity_id
_entity_poly.type
_entity_poly.pdbx_seq_one_letter_code
_entity_poly.pdbx_strand_id
1 'polypeptide(L)'
;MDAPEQSLLRKLKLRTHRKMNTLFAGEYRTAFKGLGLLFDSVREYQYGDDVRNIDWNVSARMNHLFVKQYSEERELSVVLMVDLSASVDFGSGRSKRDLVLEAAALFLYLAQMN
;
A
#
# COMPACT_ATOMS: atom_id res chain seq x y z
N MET A 1 -26.60 9.48 17.86
CA MET A 1 -25.91 10.78 17.92
C MET A 1 -24.97 10.86 16.72
N ASP A 2 -25.49 11.01 15.49
CA ASP A 2 -24.76 10.52 14.29
C ASP A 2 -24.65 11.52 13.11
N ALA A 3 -25.12 12.77 13.24
CA ALA A 3 -25.24 13.69 12.10
C ALA A 3 -23.96 14.52 11.74
N PRO A 4 -23.22 15.11 12.70
CA PRO A 4 -22.09 15.98 12.36
C PRO A 4 -20.86 15.20 11.90
N GLU A 5 -20.58 14.04 12.51
CA GLU A 5 -19.40 13.21 12.21
C GLU A 5 -19.47 12.61 10.81
N GLN A 6 -20.64 12.12 10.38
CA GLN A 6 -20.83 11.60 9.02
C GLN A 6 -20.62 12.68 7.95
N SER A 7 -21.05 13.91 8.24
CA SER A 7 -20.85 15.05 7.33
C SER A 7 -19.36 15.39 7.19
N LEU A 8 -18.61 15.27 8.29
CA LEU A 8 -17.17 15.53 8.34
C LEU A 8 -16.41 14.43 7.60
N LEU A 9 -16.71 13.16 7.86
CA LEU A 9 -16.15 12.00 7.15
C LEU A 9 -16.41 12.07 5.64
N ARG A 10 -17.60 12.51 5.22
CA ARG A 10 -17.90 12.67 3.79
C ARG A 10 -17.13 13.82 3.15
N LYS A 11 -16.98 14.96 3.85
CA LYS A 11 -16.14 16.08 3.37
C LYS A 11 -14.66 15.69 3.30
N LEU A 12 -14.19 14.93 4.29
CA LEU A 12 -12.84 14.38 4.35
C LEU A 12 -12.57 13.46 3.16
N LYS A 13 -13.43 12.45 2.94
CA LYS A 13 -13.34 11.52 1.79
C LYS A 13 -13.25 12.25 0.45
N LEU A 14 -14.05 13.29 0.24
CA LEU A 14 -14.04 14.08 -1.00
C LEU A 14 -12.75 14.90 -1.18
N ARG A 15 -12.21 15.47 -0.09
CA ARG A 15 -10.99 16.29 -0.14
C ARG A 15 -9.73 15.46 -0.35
N THR A 16 -9.62 14.33 0.33
CA THR A 16 -8.45 13.43 0.24
C THR A 16 -8.36 12.81 -1.16
N HIS A 17 -9.48 12.32 -1.69
CA HIS A 17 -9.55 11.70 -3.02
C HIS A 17 -9.10 12.66 -4.13
N ARG A 18 -9.47 13.95 -4.07
CA ARG A 18 -9.10 14.93 -5.11
C ARG A 18 -7.60 15.27 -5.10
N LYS A 19 -6.95 15.29 -3.94
CA LYS A 19 -5.51 15.60 -3.81
C LYS A 19 -4.60 14.42 -4.16
N MET A 20 -5.07 13.18 -3.95
CA MET A 20 -4.26 11.99 -4.24
C MET A 20 -4.18 11.66 -5.73
N ASN A 21 -5.23 11.94 -6.49
CA ASN A 21 -5.27 11.69 -7.94
C ASN A 21 -4.16 12.45 -8.71
N THR A 22 -3.52 13.45 -8.09
CA THR A 22 -2.43 14.24 -8.66
C THR A 22 -1.03 13.82 -8.18
N LEU A 23 -0.90 12.93 -7.19
CA LEU A 23 0.39 12.61 -6.54
C LEU A 23 0.96 11.21 -6.84
N PHE A 24 0.15 10.26 -7.32
CA PHE A 24 0.55 8.84 -7.43
C PHE A 24 0.74 8.32 -8.87
N ALA A 25 1.07 9.19 -9.81
CA ALA A 25 1.61 8.77 -11.11
C ALA A 25 3.14 8.61 -11.00
N GLY A 26 3.60 7.60 -10.27
CA GLY A 26 5.03 7.38 -10.06
C GLY A 26 5.32 5.98 -9.51
N GLU A 27 5.94 5.16 -10.36
CA GLU A 27 6.33 3.77 -10.14
C GLU A 27 7.06 3.52 -8.81
N TYR A 28 6.43 2.76 -7.90
CA TYR A 28 7.14 2.19 -6.76
C TYR A 28 7.69 0.80 -7.13
N ARG A 29 8.89 0.77 -7.69
CA ARG A 29 9.72 -0.45 -7.75
C ARG A 29 10.50 -0.58 -6.44
N THR A 30 10.10 -1.51 -5.59
CA THR A 30 10.87 -1.82 -4.37
C THR A 30 11.92 -2.89 -4.69
N ALA A 31 13.16 -2.63 -4.28
CA ALA A 31 14.30 -3.53 -4.43
C ALA A 31 14.72 -4.05 -3.05
N PHE A 32 14.01 -5.00 -2.43
CA PHE A 32 14.52 -5.66 -1.21
C PHE A 32 14.01 -7.09 -1.04
N LYS A 33 14.89 -7.95 -0.51
CA LYS A 33 14.68 -9.37 -0.21
C LYS A 33 14.22 -9.51 1.25
N GLY A 34 12.97 -9.89 1.47
CA GLY A 34 12.37 -10.28 2.76
C GLY A 34 11.74 -11.68 2.69
N LEU A 35 11.59 -12.34 3.84
CA LEU A 35 11.33 -13.77 4.10
C LEU A 35 10.03 -14.42 3.55
N GLY A 36 9.35 -13.84 2.57
CA GLY A 36 8.09 -14.37 2.02
C GLY A 36 8.13 -14.49 0.51
N LEU A 37 8.71 -15.56 -0.03
CA LEU A 37 8.59 -15.93 -1.45
C LEU A 37 7.62 -17.11 -1.52
N LEU A 38 6.31 -16.85 -1.58
CA LEU A 38 5.35 -17.90 -1.88
C LEU A 38 5.54 -18.33 -3.33
N PHE A 39 5.62 -19.64 -3.58
CA PHE A 39 5.57 -20.13 -4.95
C PHE A 39 4.23 -19.72 -5.57
N ASP A 40 4.28 -18.99 -6.69
CA ASP A 40 3.09 -18.53 -7.40
C ASP A 40 2.82 -19.41 -8.61
N SER A 41 3.78 -19.47 -9.53
CA SER A 41 3.64 -20.21 -10.78
C SER A 41 5.00 -20.53 -11.42
N VAL A 42 4.97 -21.24 -12.53
CA VAL A 42 6.13 -21.42 -13.42
C VAL A 42 5.84 -20.74 -14.74
N ARG A 43 6.81 -19.98 -15.25
CA ARG A 43 6.77 -19.40 -16.59
C ARG A 43 7.92 -19.89 -17.44
N GLU A 44 7.76 -19.81 -18.75
CA GLU A 44 8.85 -20.06 -19.68
C GLU A 44 9.98 -19.04 -19.48
N TYR A 45 11.22 -19.52 -19.53
CA TYR A 45 12.44 -18.73 -19.35
C TYR A 45 12.53 -17.63 -20.40
N GLN A 46 12.90 -16.43 -19.95
CA GLN A 46 13.21 -15.29 -20.81
C GLN A 46 14.67 -14.88 -20.62
N TYR A 47 15.27 -14.33 -21.68
CA TYR A 47 16.64 -13.85 -21.61
C TYR A 47 16.78 -12.78 -20.51
N GLY A 48 17.68 -13.02 -19.55
CA GLY A 48 17.87 -12.16 -18.38
C GLY A 48 17.33 -12.75 -17.06
N ASP A 49 16.60 -13.87 -17.11
CA ASP A 49 16.21 -14.61 -15.91
C ASP A 49 17.41 -15.27 -15.22
N ASP A 50 17.39 -15.30 -13.87
CA ASP A 50 18.41 -16.01 -13.10
C ASP A 50 18.24 -17.53 -13.29
N VAL A 51 19.28 -18.16 -13.84
CA VAL A 51 19.37 -19.60 -14.10
C VAL A 51 19.17 -20.43 -12.82
N ARG A 52 19.45 -19.86 -11.64
CA ARG A 52 19.21 -20.53 -10.35
C ARG A 52 17.73 -20.76 -10.04
N ASN A 53 16.84 -20.02 -10.69
CA ASN A 53 15.40 -20.15 -10.50
C ASN A 53 14.77 -21.15 -11.48
N ILE A 54 15.55 -21.83 -12.33
CA ILE A 54 15.03 -22.82 -13.28
C ILE A 54 14.41 -24.01 -12.52
N ASP A 55 13.18 -24.35 -12.89
CA ASP A 55 12.57 -25.62 -12.49
C ASP A 55 12.96 -26.71 -13.49
N TRP A 56 13.97 -27.49 -13.13
CA TRP A 56 14.49 -28.57 -13.97
C TRP A 56 13.47 -29.70 -14.20
N ASN A 57 12.55 -29.94 -13.27
CA ASN A 57 11.55 -31.02 -13.40
C ASN A 57 10.46 -30.64 -14.41
N VAL A 58 9.93 -29.42 -14.31
CA VAL A 58 8.99 -28.89 -15.32
C VAL A 58 9.68 -28.78 -16.68
N SER A 59 10.92 -28.26 -16.70
CA SER A 59 11.67 -28.07 -17.94
C SER A 59 11.93 -29.39 -18.68
N ALA A 60 12.29 -30.45 -17.94
CA ALA A 60 12.51 -31.78 -18.50
C ALA A 60 11.24 -32.41 -19.09
N ARG A 61 10.06 -32.13 -18.51
CA ARG A 61 8.76 -32.65 -19.00
C ARG A 61 8.24 -31.90 -20.21
N MET A 62 8.45 -30.59 -20.25
CA MET A 62 7.91 -29.70 -21.29
C MET A 62 8.87 -29.49 -22.47
N ASN A 63 10.13 -29.97 -22.36
CA ASN A 63 11.19 -29.79 -23.35
C ASN A 63 11.44 -28.31 -23.71
N HIS A 64 11.23 -27.42 -22.73
CA HIS A 64 11.50 -25.98 -22.76
C HIS A 64 11.96 -25.54 -21.37
N LEU A 65 12.68 -24.42 -21.28
CA LEU A 65 13.15 -23.92 -19.98
C LEU A 65 12.03 -23.18 -19.25
N PHE A 66 11.83 -23.51 -17.98
CA PHE A 66 10.87 -22.85 -17.09
C PHE A 66 11.56 -22.32 -15.84
N VAL A 67 11.16 -21.14 -15.40
CA VAL A 67 11.62 -20.50 -14.17
C VAL A 67 10.48 -20.38 -13.16
N LYS A 68 10.80 -20.56 -11.89
CA LYS A 68 9.86 -20.36 -10.79
C LYS A 68 9.59 -18.88 -10.60
N GLN A 69 8.30 -18.53 -10.56
CA GLN A 69 7.84 -17.23 -10.12
C GLN A 69 7.43 -17.32 -8.65
N TYR A 70 7.87 -16.34 -7.89
CA TYR A 70 7.53 -16.21 -6.49
C TYR A 70 6.73 -14.93 -6.32
N SER A 71 5.61 -15.02 -5.61
CA SER A 71 4.85 -13.88 -5.16
C SER A 71 5.35 -13.48 -3.76
N GLU A 72 5.54 -12.19 -3.56
CA GLU A 72 5.85 -11.64 -2.25
C GLU A 72 4.53 -11.32 -1.54
N GLU A 73 4.18 -12.09 -0.51
CA GLU A 73 3.06 -11.73 0.36
C GLU A 73 3.50 -10.57 1.26
N ARG A 74 2.98 -9.37 1.00
CA ARG A 74 3.21 -8.20 1.84
C ARG A 74 1.96 -7.92 2.68
N GLU A 75 2.02 -8.23 3.96
CA GLU A 75 1.06 -7.70 4.93
C GLU A 75 1.50 -6.29 5.35
N LEU A 76 0.79 -5.27 4.89
CA LEU A 76 0.99 -3.90 5.37
C LEU A 76 0.23 -3.70 6.69
N SER A 77 0.94 -3.67 7.81
CA SER A 77 0.37 -3.31 9.12
C SER A 77 0.66 -1.86 9.45
N VAL A 78 -0.39 -1.04 9.60
CA VAL A 78 -0.29 0.41 9.91
C VAL A 78 -0.94 0.69 11.25
N VAL A 79 -0.18 1.31 12.16
CA VAL A 79 -0.68 1.84 13.43
C VAL A 79 -0.63 3.36 13.40
N LEU A 80 -1.78 4.01 13.56
CA LEU A 80 -1.88 5.46 13.66
C LEU A 80 -2.14 5.86 15.11
N MET A 81 -1.25 6.69 15.67
CA MET A 81 -1.38 7.22 17.02
C MET A 81 -1.53 8.73 16.97
N VAL A 82 -2.58 9.26 17.57
CA VAL A 82 -2.96 10.67 17.49
C VAL A 82 -3.04 11.24 18.90
N ASP A 83 -2.33 12.34 19.15
CA ASP A 83 -2.50 13.11 20.38
C ASP A 83 -3.76 13.99 20.27
N LEU A 84 -4.69 13.81 21.21
CA LEU A 84 -5.94 14.58 21.35
C LEU A 84 -5.94 15.45 22.63
N SER A 85 -4.75 15.72 23.18
CA SER A 85 -4.57 16.63 24.32
C SER A 85 -5.15 18.03 24.06
N ALA A 86 -5.34 18.81 25.12
CA ALA A 86 -5.88 20.18 25.05
C ALA A 86 -5.03 21.13 24.18
N SER A 87 -3.79 20.77 23.86
CA SER A 87 -2.92 21.53 22.96
C SER A 87 -3.50 21.67 21.54
N VAL A 88 -4.36 20.73 21.15
CA VAL A 88 -5.03 20.70 19.84
C VAL A 88 -6.16 21.75 19.76
N ASP A 89 -6.63 22.26 20.90
CA ASP A 89 -7.65 23.32 20.96
C ASP A 89 -7.08 24.74 20.91
N PHE A 90 -5.75 24.86 20.98
CA PHE A 90 -5.10 26.15 21.01
C PHE A 90 -4.92 26.75 19.60
N GLY A 91 -5.33 28.01 19.43
CA GLY A 91 -5.13 28.83 18.23
C GLY A 91 -6.42 29.50 17.75
N SER A 92 -6.31 30.66 17.08
CA SER A 92 -7.45 31.45 16.60
C SER A 92 -7.78 31.25 15.11
N GLY A 93 -7.20 30.21 14.49
CA GLY A 93 -7.33 29.93 13.06
C GLY A 93 -8.10 28.65 12.78
N ARG A 94 -7.65 27.91 11.77
CA ARG A 94 -8.17 26.57 11.49
C ARG A 94 -8.01 25.66 12.71
N SER A 95 -9.08 24.95 13.07
CA SER A 95 -9.06 23.92 14.11
C SER A 95 -7.96 22.89 13.83
N LYS A 96 -7.02 22.72 14.78
CA LYS A 96 -5.98 21.69 14.67
C LYS A 96 -6.61 20.29 14.75
N ARG A 97 -7.73 20.14 15.47
CA ARG A 97 -8.49 18.87 15.50
C ARG A 97 -8.95 18.47 14.11
N ASP A 98 -9.49 19.42 13.35
CA ASP A 98 -9.95 19.15 12.00
C ASP A 98 -8.78 18.73 11.11
N LEU A 99 -7.64 19.40 11.23
CA LEU A 99 -6.43 19.09 10.46
C LEU A 99 -5.87 17.70 10.80
N VAL A 100 -5.85 17.35 12.08
CA VAL A 100 -5.45 16.03 12.57
C VAL A 100 -6.40 14.95 12.04
N LEU A 101 -7.71 15.18 12.07
CA LEU A 101 -8.70 14.27 11.49
C LEU A 101 -8.55 14.13 9.97
N GLU A 102 -8.27 15.22 9.23
CA GLU A 102 -8.03 15.11 7.79
C GLU A 102 -6.78 14.30 7.47
N ALA A 103 -5.69 14.53 8.22
CA ALA A 103 -4.45 13.80 8.04
C ALA A 103 -4.62 12.31 8.38
N ALA A 104 -5.27 12.01 9.51
CA ALA A 104 -5.57 10.64 9.93
C ALA A 104 -6.41 9.89 8.89
N ALA A 105 -7.46 10.52 8.38
CA ALA A 105 -8.32 9.94 7.34
C ALA A 105 -7.56 9.70 6.03
N LEU A 106 -6.65 10.61 5.65
CA LEU A 106 -5.80 10.44 4.47
C LEU A 106 -4.85 9.24 4.64
N PHE A 107 -4.16 9.13 5.79
CA PHE A 107 -3.24 8.02 6.05
C PHE A 107 -3.95 6.67 6.08
N LEU A 108 -5.13 6.58 6.72
CA LEU A 108 -5.92 5.35 6.73
C LEU A 108 -6.40 4.96 5.32
N TYR A 109 -6.83 5.94 4.52
CA TYR A 109 -7.25 5.67 3.15
C TYR A 109 -6.09 5.21 2.26
N LEU A 110 -4.90 5.81 2.42
CA LEU A 110 -3.68 5.39 1.74
C LEU A 110 -3.27 3.97 2.13
N ALA A 111 -3.37 3.63 3.41
CA ALA A 111 -3.06 2.28 3.89
C ALA A 111 -4.02 1.22 3.33
N GLN A 112 -5.27 1.58 3.00
CA GLN A 112 -6.25 0.67 2.39
C GLN A 112 -6.09 0.51 0.87
N MET A 113 -5.43 1.46 0.19
CA MET A 113 -5.26 1.42 -1.27
C MET A 113 -4.06 0.60 -1.74
N ASN A 114 -3.20 0.16 -0.82
CA ASN A 114 -2.11 -0.79 -1.08
C ASN A 114 -2.54 -2.22 -0.77
#